data_AF-A0A099I5N9-F1
#
_entry.id   AF-A0A099I5N9-F1
#
_cell.length_a   1.000
_cell.length_b   1.000
_cell.length_c   1.000
_cell.angle_alpha   90.00
_cell.angle_beta   90.00
_cell.angle_gamma   90.00
#
_symmetry.space_group_name_H-M   'P 1'
#
loop_
_entity.id
_entity.type
_entity.pdbx_description
1 polymer ?
#
loop_
_entity_poly.entity_id
_entity_poly.type
_entity_poly.pdbx_seq_one_letter_code
_entity_poly.pdbx_strand_id
1 'polypeptide(L)'
;MSKLVDGTKGDTKKDFHFRIYLQDTKINGLFGDISFKSGVSDEFTLKHGERKSAINLPLGTAYEVVEVESNQDGYITTSKGAKGKISTNASTVEFLNSKNSTPTEPEVKTGSLMISNTVVGNEEEK
;
A
#
# COMPACT_ATOMS: atom_id res chain seq x y z
N MET A 1 -5.80 -0.85 -0.99
CA MET A 1 -4.36 -0.71 -0.66
C MET A 1 -3.61 -1.93 -1.19
N SER A 2 -2.42 -1.78 -1.75
CA SER A 2 -1.50 -2.89 -2.07
C SER A 2 -0.10 -2.61 -1.52
N LYS A 3 0.62 -3.67 -1.13
CA LYS A 3 2.03 -3.59 -0.70
C LYS A 3 2.92 -4.40 -1.63
N LEU A 4 4.01 -3.80 -2.13
CA LEU A 4 5.07 -4.50 -2.84
C LEU A 4 6.37 -4.42 -2.03
N VAL A 5 7.14 -5.51 -2.06
CA VAL A 5 8.48 -5.60 -1.44
C VAL A 5 9.47 -5.95 -2.55
N ASP A 6 10.55 -5.18 -2.66
CA ASP A 6 11.55 -5.32 -3.72
C ASP A 6 12.99 -5.24 -3.17
N GLY A 7 13.98 -5.67 -3.95
CA GLY A 7 15.39 -5.67 -3.59
C GLY A 7 15.93 -7.00 -3.06
N THR A 8 17.25 -7.18 -3.17
CA THR A 8 17.93 -8.48 -2.92
C THR A 8 17.81 -9.01 -1.48
N LYS A 9 17.45 -8.14 -0.53
CA LYS A 9 17.18 -8.50 0.88
C LYS A 9 15.75 -8.15 1.32
N GLY A 10 14.84 -7.96 0.36
CA GLY A 10 13.43 -7.75 0.63
C GLY A 10 12.81 -9.01 1.27
N ASP A 11 12.44 -8.92 2.54
CA ASP A 11 11.65 -9.96 3.21
C ASP A 11 10.17 -9.86 2.77
N THR A 12 9.74 -10.80 1.93
CA THR A 12 8.36 -10.87 1.43
C THR A 12 7.38 -11.45 2.46
N LYS A 13 7.87 -12.02 3.56
CA LYS A 13 7.06 -12.59 4.66
C LYS A 13 6.90 -11.62 5.83
N LYS A 14 7.68 -10.52 5.87
CA LYS A 14 7.58 -9.47 6.90
C LYS A 14 6.19 -8.84 6.86
N ASP A 15 5.58 -8.77 8.04
CA ASP A 15 4.36 -8.01 8.29
C ASP A 15 4.72 -6.53 8.36
N PHE A 16 4.14 -5.72 7.47
CA PHE A 16 4.26 -4.26 7.53
C PHE A 16 3.00 -3.65 8.14
N HIS A 17 3.18 -2.78 9.13
CA HIS A 17 2.07 -2.22 9.92
C HIS A 17 1.56 -0.91 9.32
N PHE A 18 0.24 -0.78 9.21
CA PHE A 18 -0.42 0.37 8.61
C PHE A 18 -1.51 0.93 9.51
N ARG A 19 -1.71 2.25 9.37
CA ARG A 19 -2.85 2.97 9.93
C ARG A 19 -3.43 3.95 8.92
N ILE A 20 -4.75 4.10 8.96
CA ILE A 20 -5.49 5.07 8.16
C ILE A 20 -6.07 6.12 9.11
N TYR A 21 -5.88 7.38 8.73
CA TYR A 21 -6.45 8.55 9.39
C TYR A 21 -7.46 9.20 8.46
N LEU A 22 -8.70 9.31 8.90
CA LEU A 22 -9.76 10.07 8.26
C LEU A 22 -9.87 11.41 9.00
N GLN A 23 -10.00 12.50 8.25
CA GLN A 23 -10.19 13.82 8.84
C GLN A 23 -11.58 13.97 9.50
N ASP A 24 -12.53 13.10 9.16
CA ASP A 24 -13.83 13.03 9.84
C ASP A 24 -13.75 12.09 11.04
N THR A 25 -13.65 12.67 12.23
CA THR A 25 -13.56 11.97 13.51
C THR A 25 -14.91 11.40 14.00
N LYS A 26 -16.01 11.65 13.27
CA LYS A 26 -17.31 11.05 13.59
C LYS A 26 -17.46 9.64 13.01
N ILE A 27 -16.57 9.24 12.10
CA ILE A 27 -16.57 7.92 11.49
C ILE A 27 -16.14 6.87 12.52
N ASN A 28 -17.04 5.93 12.78
CA ASN A 28 -16.86 4.82 13.70
C ASN A 28 -17.50 3.56 13.11
N GLY A 29 -16.88 2.41 13.30
CA GLY A 29 -17.39 1.10 12.86
C GLY A 29 -16.55 0.46 11.76
N LEU A 30 -17.06 -0.64 11.21
CA LEU A 30 -16.38 -1.45 10.19
C LEU A 30 -16.74 -0.97 8.78
N PHE A 31 -15.73 -0.63 8.00
CA PHE A 31 -15.83 -0.17 6.62
C PHE A 31 -15.01 -1.11 5.73
N GLY A 32 -15.66 -2.13 5.15
CA GLY A 32 -14.97 -3.22 4.45
C GLY A 32 -14.17 -4.07 5.43
N ASP A 33 -12.86 -4.15 5.20
CA ASP A 33 -11.94 -4.91 6.04
C ASP A 33 -11.37 -4.10 7.22
N ILE A 34 -11.72 -2.81 7.33
CA ILE A 34 -11.04 -1.86 8.22
C ILE A 34 -12.03 -1.26 9.21
N SER A 35 -11.74 -1.44 10.49
CA SER A 35 -12.47 -0.85 11.62
C SER A 35 -11.89 0.52 11.94
N PHE A 36 -12.77 1.50 12.17
CA PHE A 36 -12.43 2.87 12.54
C PHE A 36 -13.03 3.23 13.90
N LYS A 37 -12.26 3.96 14.69
CA LYS A 37 -12.68 4.63 15.92
C LYS A 37 -12.23 6.08 15.89
N SER A 38 -13.19 6.99 15.97
CA SER A 38 -12.96 8.43 15.91
C SER A 38 -12.14 8.88 14.69
N GLY A 39 -12.41 8.30 13.52
CA GLY A 39 -11.66 8.57 12.28
C GLY A 39 -10.29 7.92 12.19
N VAL A 40 -9.85 7.14 13.17
CA VAL A 40 -8.57 6.41 13.15
C VAL A 40 -8.83 4.92 12.99
N SER A 41 -8.14 4.27 12.06
CA SER A 41 -8.28 2.83 11.91
C SER A 41 -7.58 2.08 13.04
N ASP A 42 -8.07 0.87 13.34
CA ASP A 42 -7.23 -0.11 14.02
C ASP A 42 -5.97 -0.39 13.18
N GLU A 43 -4.89 -0.79 13.85
CA GLU A 43 -3.66 -1.15 13.16
C GLU A 43 -3.82 -2.49 12.46
N PHE A 44 -3.37 -2.59 11.22
CA PHE A 44 -3.42 -3.82 10.44
C PHE A 44 -2.11 -4.03 9.69
N THR A 45 -1.84 -5.29 9.34
CA THR A 45 -0.63 -5.65 8.60
C THR A 45 -0.94 -5.98 7.14
N LEU A 46 0.03 -5.73 6.27
CA LEU A 46 0.06 -6.24 4.91
C LEU A 46 1.45 -6.84 4.63
N LYS A 47 1.45 -8.06 4.11
CA LYS A 47 2.64 -8.70 3.53
C LYS A 47 2.79 -8.32 2.06
N HIS A 48 3.89 -8.76 1.45
CA HIS A 48 4.10 -8.60 0.01
C HIS A 48 2.90 -9.15 -0.78
N GLY A 49 2.33 -8.33 -1.66
CA GLY A 49 1.21 -8.69 -2.53
C GLY A 49 -0.16 -8.63 -1.87
N GLU A 50 -0.23 -8.48 -0.54
CA GLU A 50 -1.49 -8.41 0.18
C GLU A 50 -2.21 -7.07 0.00
N ARG A 51 -3.52 -7.12 0.20
CA ARG A 51 -4.43 -6.01 -0.03
C ARG A 51 -5.51 -5.95 1.05
N LYS A 52 -5.90 -4.73 1.40
CA LYS A 52 -7.07 -4.43 2.24
C LYS A 52 -7.91 -3.34 1.58
N SER A 53 -9.22 -3.41 1.80
CA SER A 53 -10.20 -2.48 1.23
C SER A 53 -11.05 -1.82 2.30
N ALA A 54 -11.11 -0.49 2.28
CA ALA A 54 -12.13 0.26 2.99
C ALA A 54 -13.22 0.70 2.02
N ILE A 55 -14.45 0.25 2.24
CA ILE A 55 -15.61 0.55 1.38
C ILE A 55 -16.69 1.30 2.17
N ASN A 56 -17.62 1.95 1.46
CA ASN A 56 -18.74 2.70 2.06
C ASN A 56 -18.32 3.87 2.96
N LEU A 57 -17.12 4.43 2.75
CA LEU A 57 -16.71 5.67 3.42
C LEU A 57 -17.44 6.89 2.83
N PRO A 58 -17.79 7.90 3.63
CA PRO A 58 -18.47 9.09 3.14
C PRO A 58 -17.64 9.84 2.08
N LEU A 59 -18.29 10.23 0.99
CA LEU A 59 -17.67 11.02 -0.08
C LEU A 59 -17.15 12.36 0.47
N GLY A 60 -16.01 12.81 -0.06
CA GLY A 60 -15.36 14.05 0.35
C GLY A 60 -14.48 13.92 1.60
N THR A 61 -14.54 12.80 2.32
CA THR A 61 -13.69 12.55 3.49
C THR A 61 -12.23 12.53 3.09
N ALA A 62 -11.43 13.43 3.65
CA ALA A 62 -9.98 13.41 3.45
C ALA A 62 -9.35 12.28 4.27
N TYR A 63 -8.39 11.57 3.67
CA TYR A 63 -7.69 10.46 4.30
C TYR A 63 -6.18 10.59 4.15
N GLU A 64 -5.48 9.94 5.07
CA GLU A 64 -4.05 9.69 5.04
C GLU A 64 -3.77 8.25 5.48
N VAL A 65 -2.93 7.53 4.74
CA VAL A 65 -2.46 6.20 5.12
C VAL A 65 -0.97 6.27 5.41
N VAL A 66 -0.56 5.64 6.51
CA VAL A 66 0.82 5.64 6.97
C VAL A 66 1.27 4.21 7.22
N GLU A 67 2.50 3.90 6.83
CA GLU A 67 3.23 2.73 7.29
C GLU A 67 4.00 3.09 8.56
N VAL A 68 3.73 2.38 9.67
CA VAL A 68 4.24 2.73 11.01
C VAL A 68 5.76 2.61 11.07
N GLU A 69 6.32 1.59 10.42
CA GLU A 69 7.76 1.31 10.37
C GLU A 69 8.45 1.87 9.11
N SER A 70 7.87 2.92 8.52
CA SER A 70 8.39 3.54 7.30
C SER A 70 9.87 3.93 7.44
N ASN A 71 10.68 3.51 6.46
CA ASN A 71 12.13 3.76 6.40
C ASN A 71 12.93 3.19 7.60
N GLN A 72 12.43 2.15 8.26
CA GLN A 72 13.14 1.44 9.33
C GLN A 72 13.76 0.13 8.82
N ASP A 73 14.60 -0.50 9.65
CA ASP A 73 15.26 -1.79 9.35
C ASP A 73 16.05 -1.84 8.02
N GLY A 74 16.49 -0.68 7.51
CA GLY A 74 17.18 -0.59 6.21
C GLY A 74 16.27 -0.74 4.99
N TYR A 75 14.94 -0.66 5.18
CA TYR A 75 14.00 -0.47 4.09
C TYR A 75 13.91 1.00 3.68
N ILE A 76 13.65 1.24 2.41
CA ILE A 76 13.18 2.52 1.89
C ILE A 76 11.72 2.35 1.51
N THR A 77 10.84 3.16 2.09
CA THR A 77 9.40 3.12 1.86
C THR A 77 9.00 4.26 0.93
N THR A 78 8.30 3.93 -0.15
CA THR A 78 7.62 4.90 -1.02
C THR A 78 6.14 4.58 -1.11
N SER A 79 5.31 5.59 -1.31
CA SER A 79 3.85 5.42 -1.37
C SER A 79 3.23 6.29 -2.46
N LYS A 80 2.17 5.78 -3.10
CA LYS A 80 1.38 6.50 -4.10
C LYS A 80 -0.07 6.56 -3.65
N GLY A 81 -0.68 7.74 -3.70
CA GLY A 81 -2.07 7.94 -3.30
C GLY A 81 -2.31 7.86 -1.79
N ALA A 82 -1.26 7.85 -0.97
CA ALA A 82 -1.39 7.72 0.50
C ALA A 82 -2.20 8.85 1.14
N LYS A 83 -2.38 9.98 0.47
CA LYS A 83 -3.27 11.06 0.89
C LYS A 83 -4.24 11.41 -0.23
N GLY A 84 -5.48 11.70 0.13
CA GLY A 84 -6.51 12.07 -0.84
C GLY A 84 -7.84 12.39 -0.20
N LYS A 85 -8.88 12.44 -1.03
CA LYS A 85 -10.28 12.51 -0.60
C LYS A 85 -11.05 11.34 -1.20
N ILE A 86 -11.94 10.75 -0.42
CA ILE A 86 -12.86 9.71 -0.90
C ILE A 86 -13.75 10.33 -1.98
N SER A 87 -13.79 9.69 -3.15
CA SER A 87 -14.61 10.11 -4.29
C SER A 87 -15.44 8.93 -4.78
N THR A 88 -16.33 9.18 -5.74
CA THR A 88 -17.10 8.11 -6.39
C THR A 88 -16.22 7.12 -7.15
N ASN A 89 -15.01 7.54 -7.52
CA ASN A 89 -14.02 6.69 -8.15
C ASN A 89 -13.21 5.93 -7.10
N ALA A 90 -12.91 4.67 -7.38
CA ALA A 90 -12.02 3.87 -6.54
C ALA A 90 -10.66 4.57 -6.38
N SER A 91 -10.27 4.83 -5.14
CA SER A 91 -8.93 5.35 -4.82
C SER A 91 -8.00 4.18 -4.54
N THR A 92 -6.94 4.06 -5.33
CA THR A 92 -5.90 3.06 -5.11
C THR A 92 -4.73 3.69 -4.38
N VAL A 93 -4.35 3.07 -3.26
CA VAL A 93 -3.15 3.43 -2.50
C VAL A 93 -2.17 2.26 -2.61
N GLU A 94 -0.91 2.57 -2.88
CA GLU A 94 0.15 1.57 -3.07
C GLU A 94 1.35 1.96 -2.21
N PHE A 95 1.92 0.98 -1.52
CA PHE A 95 3.18 1.11 -0.79
C PHE A 95 4.22 0.17 -1.38
N LEU A 96 5.43 0.67 -1.53
CA LEU A 96 6.59 -0.07 -2.02
C LEU A 96 7.71 0.04 -0.99
N ASN A 97 8.14 -1.10 -0.46
CA ASN A 97 9.30 -1.21 0.42
C ASN A 97 10.45 -1.90 -0.28
N SER A 98 11.55 -1.18 -0.46
CA SER A 98 12.76 -1.75 -1.06
C SER A 98 13.87 -1.92 -0.02
N LYS A 99 14.57 -3.06 -0.08
CA LYS A 99 15.75 -3.32 0.76
C LYS A 99 16.83 -4.00 -0.05
N ASN A 100 17.89 -3.25 -0.34
CA ASN A 100 19.05 -3.75 -1.08
C ASN A 100 20.22 -4.07 -0.13
N SER A 101 20.97 -5.11 -0.47
CA SER A 101 22.35 -5.27 0.01
C SER A 101 23.15 -4.08 -0.50
N THR A 102 23.73 -3.27 0.37
CA THR A 102 24.68 -2.23 -0.05
C THR A 102 25.84 -2.88 -0.82
N PRO A 103 26.14 -2.50 -2.08
CA PRO A 103 27.52 -2.52 -2.52
C PRO A 103 28.22 -1.36 -1.81
N THR A 104 29.32 -1.65 -1.13
CA THR A 104 30.30 -0.63 -0.75
C THR A 104 30.76 0.07 -2.03
N GLU A 105 30.72 1.42 -2.09
CA GLU A 105 31.18 2.31 -3.19
C GLU A 105 30.07 2.81 -4.19
N PRO A 106 30.13 4.05 -4.74
CA PRO A 106 28.96 4.72 -5.30
C PRO A 106 28.64 4.18 -6.68
N GLU A 107 27.70 3.24 -6.76
CA GLU A 107 27.32 2.66 -8.04
C GLU A 107 26.39 3.58 -8.83
N VAL A 108 26.82 3.83 -10.07
CA VAL A 108 26.14 4.57 -11.12
C VAL A 108 24.70 4.09 -11.26
N LYS A 109 23.75 5.02 -11.13
CA LYS A 109 22.32 4.77 -11.36
C LYS A 109 22.10 4.29 -12.79
N THR A 110 21.92 2.99 -12.98
CA THR A 110 21.32 2.45 -14.20
C THR A 110 19.89 2.03 -13.89
N GLY A 111 18.96 2.50 -14.71
CA GLY A 111 17.55 2.15 -14.60
C GLY A 111 17.23 0.93 -15.43
N SER A 112 16.36 0.05 -14.92
CA SER A 112 15.80 -1.07 -15.65
C SER A 112 14.34 -0.78 -15.99
N LEU A 113 14.02 -0.73 -17.29
CA LEU A 113 12.65 -0.64 -17.80
C LEU A 113 12.09 -2.05 -17.93
N MET A 114 11.05 -2.38 -17.16
CA MET A 114 10.29 -3.63 -17.32
C MET A 114 8.91 -3.31 -17.91
N ILE A 115 8.65 -3.80 -19.13
CA ILE A 115 7.34 -3.71 -19.79
C ILE A 115 6.65 -5.06 -19.60
N SER A 116 5.49 -5.08 -18.94
CA SER A 116 4.64 -6.28 -18.82
C SER A 116 3.44 -6.20 -19.75
N ASN A 117 3.19 -7.25 -20.53
CA ASN A 117 1.97 -7.45 -21.30
C ASN A 117 1.13 -8.55 -20.63
N THR A 118 -0.15 -8.30 -20.37
CA THR A 118 -1.08 -9.32 -19.84
C THR A 118 -2.02 -9.76 -20.93
N VAL A 119 -1.97 -11.04 -21.29
CA VAL A 119 -2.92 -11.68 -22.20
C VAL A 119 -4.10 -12.19 -21.36
N VAL A 120 -5.31 -11.80 -21.73
CA VAL A 120 -6.54 -12.45 -21.27
C VAL A 120 -6.95 -13.43 -22.36
N GLY A 121 -6.92 -14.72 -22.04
CA GLY A 121 -7.49 -15.77 -22.87
C GLY A 121 -8.95 -15.99 -22.48
N ASN A 122 -9.83 -16.06 -23.48
CA ASN A 122 -11.13 -16.69 -23.32
C ASN A 122 -11.13 -17.86 -24.31
N GLU A 123 -11.02 -19.08 -23.78
CA GLU A 123 -11.46 -20.28 -24.49
C GLU A 123 -12.98 -20.36 -24.34
N GLU A 124 -13.71 -20.49 -25.45
CA GLU A 124 -14.88 -21.36 -25.50
C GLU A 124 -14.83 -22.19 -26.79
N GLU A 125 -15.26 -23.43 -26.60
CA GLU A 125 -15.08 -24.61 -27.43
C GLU A 125 -15.94 -24.61 -28.70
N LYS A 126 -15.38 -25.28 -29.72
CA LYS A 126 -15.95 -25.97 -30.89
C LYS A 126 -17.38 -25.67 -31.36
#